data_AF-A0A7D5RP25-F1
#
_entry.id   AF-A0A7D5RP25-F1
#
_cell.length_a   1.000
_cell.length_b   1.000
_cell.length_c   1.000
_cell.angle_alpha   90.00
_cell.angle_beta   90.00
_cell.angle_gamma   90.00
#
_symmetry.space_group_name_H-M   'P 1'
#
loop_
_entity.id
_entity.type
_entity.pdbx_description
1 polymer ?
#
loop_
_entity_poly.entity_id
_entity_poly.type
_entity_poly.pdbx_seq_one_letter_code
_entity_poly.pdbx_strand_id
1 'polypeptide(L)'
;MHVKQGQVVVTLEHQDYIRLQQDYLESKTQLEFLEQEYKRQEELARENVNAAKVLQQALSNYNSAKAKEEGLRAQIKMIGLSAETIQKEGIKSIINITTPIAGYVTEVNVNRGKFVNSADVMFKIVDTDHLHAEAQVFEGDIMKLRTGQTMKLKLANETEERIATIYLIGKEISAERTVRVHGHLEKEDPLLIPGMYFAATIETGSSPVPALPEAAVVSYDGVSYIFIQKATNEFGWVEVETGISESGFTHVILPADFDRSAPVVTRGLIHYSAYLKMQKGMTITNLSNSEILIYILGFIAQSLFGARTVVQWVQSERAGRVVSPTWFWIFSLSGSILFLVYGLLRKDVVILVGQTLSFYIYVRNLQLKQVWSKLHVMFRIGIVPIPFVLMGWMWWVTPQNFQHIFRETNFADVALLVGGVGQLLLNLRYLYQWYFSEKARQSLLPLGFWIISAVASLMVVYYGIRRNDPVLLTAQSLGFAVYLRNIWFALHTRAVVKQ
;
A
#
# COMPACT_ATOMS: atom_id res chain seq x y z
N MET A 1 -29.40 -7.30 6.38
CA MET A 1 -30.64 -8.10 6.27
C MET A 1 -31.49 -7.51 5.16
N HIS A 2 -31.94 -8.32 4.19
CA HIS A 2 -32.82 -7.82 3.11
C HIS A 2 -34.27 -7.73 3.60
N VAL A 3 -34.97 -6.65 3.23
CA VAL A 3 -36.37 -6.38 3.55
C VAL A 3 -37.15 -6.02 2.30
N LYS A 4 -38.39 -6.48 2.21
CA LYS A 4 -39.30 -6.12 1.11
C LYS A 4 -40.10 -4.88 1.46
N GLN A 5 -40.51 -4.10 0.46
CA GLN A 5 -41.45 -3.01 0.65
C GLN A 5 -42.70 -3.49 1.40
N GLY A 6 -43.12 -2.74 2.43
CA GLY A 6 -44.26 -3.08 3.29
C GLY A 6 -43.97 -4.12 4.37
N GLN A 7 -42.77 -4.71 4.44
CA GLN A 7 -42.40 -5.63 5.51
C GLN A 7 -42.31 -4.89 6.86
N VAL A 8 -42.84 -5.50 7.91
CA VAL A 8 -42.75 -4.98 9.28
C VAL A 8 -41.30 -5.06 9.76
N VAL A 9 -40.75 -3.92 10.20
CA VAL A 9 -39.36 -3.80 10.68
C VAL A 9 -39.32 -3.70 12.21
N VAL A 10 -40.28 -2.98 12.80
CA VAL A 10 -40.40 -2.82 14.26
C VAL A 10 -41.84 -2.66 14.69
N THR A 11 -42.13 -3.06 15.92
CA THR A 11 -43.41 -2.89 16.59
C THR A 11 -43.26 -1.92 17.75
N LEU A 12 -44.12 -0.91 17.83
CA LEU A 12 -44.13 0.05 18.94
C LEU A 12 -45.36 -0.17 19.81
N GLU A 13 -45.19 0.01 21.11
CA GLU A 13 -46.27 -0.05 22.09
C GLU A 13 -46.36 1.27 22.86
N HIS A 14 -47.55 1.86 22.91
CA HIS A 14 -47.79 3.12 23.61
C HIS A 14 -49.26 3.28 24.03
N GLN A 15 -49.49 3.92 25.18
CA GLN A 15 -50.84 4.15 25.71
C GLN A 15 -51.68 5.07 24.81
N ASP A 16 -51.05 6.03 24.14
CA ASP A 16 -51.75 6.96 23.24
C ASP A 16 -52.40 6.24 22.05
N TYR A 17 -51.88 5.08 21.63
CA TYR A 17 -52.51 4.29 20.57
C TYR A 17 -53.86 3.76 21.02
N ILE A 18 -53.96 3.33 22.29
CA ILE A 18 -55.22 2.87 22.91
C ILE A 18 -56.20 4.03 22.98
N ARG A 19 -55.73 5.19 23.48
CA ARG A 19 -56.56 6.39 23.64
C ARG A 19 -57.13 6.87 22.30
N LEU A 20 -56.31 6.94 21.25
CA LEU A 20 -56.76 7.36 19.93
C LEU A 20 -57.83 6.43 19.34
N GLN A 21 -57.69 5.11 19.54
CA GLN A 21 -58.68 4.13 19.11
C GLN A 21 -59.97 4.23 19.91
N GLN A 22 -59.89 4.47 21.22
CA GLN A 22 -61.06 4.72 22.07
C GLN A 22 -61.81 5.98 21.63
N ASP A 23 -61.10 7.10 21.47
CA ASP A 23 -61.68 8.37 21.03
C ASP A 23 -62.38 8.21 19.66
N TYR A 24 -61.78 7.43 18.75
CA TYR A 24 -62.37 7.07 17.45
C TYR A 24 -63.68 6.28 17.59
N LEU A 25 -63.68 5.21 18.39
CA LEU A 25 -64.87 4.37 18.60
C LEU A 25 -66.01 5.12 19.28
N GLU A 26 -65.70 5.97 20.26
CA GLU A 26 -66.66 6.87 20.90
C GLU A 26 -67.25 7.87 19.90
N SER A 27 -66.38 8.54 19.11
CA SER A 27 -66.81 9.50 18.09
C SER A 27 -67.66 8.85 17.01
N LYS A 28 -67.36 7.61 16.63
CA LYS A 28 -68.14 6.83 15.65
C LYS A 28 -69.53 6.50 16.18
N THR A 29 -69.62 6.02 17.42
CA THR A 29 -70.90 5.69 18.06
C THR A 29 -71.78 6.94 18.18
N GLN A 30 -71.18 8.07 18.56
CA GLN A 30 -71.88 9.35 18.64
C GLN A 30 -72.37 9.85 17.27
N LEU A 31 -71.56 9.68 16.22
CA LEU A 31 -71.94 10.02 14.86
C LEU A 31 -73.13 9.18 14.39
N GLU A 32 -73.12 7.86 14.62
CA GLU A 32 -74.22 6.96 14.24
C GLU A 32 -75.53 7.36 14.92
N PHE A 33 -75.48 7.71 16.22
CA PHE A 33 -76.64 8.22 16.95
C PHE A 33 -77.16 9.55 16.37
N LEU A 34 -76.27 10.52 16.12
CA LEU A 34 -76.66 11.83 15.60
C LEU A 34 -77.12 11.77 14.14
N GLU A 35 -76.63 10.82 13.36
CA GLU A 35 -77.10 10.56 12.00
C GLU A 35 -78.55 10.06 12.01
N GLN A 36 -78.87 9.11 12.88
CA GLN A 36 -80.25 8.62 13.03
C GLN A 36 -81.17 9.73 13.53
N GLU A 37 -80.71 10.54 14.48
CA GLU A 37 -81.48 11.68 14.98
C GLU A 37 -81.73 12.72 13.88
N TYR A 38 -80.70 13.09 13.12
CA TYR A 38 -80.85 14.00 11.98
C TYR A 38 -81.85 13.47 10.96
N LYS A 39 -81.75 12.18 10.56
CA LYS A 39 -82.71 11.55 9.63
C LYS A 39 -84.14 11.59 10.17
N ARG A 40 -84.33 11.30 11.45
CA ARG A 40 -85.63 11.37 12.12
C ARG A 40 -86.20 12.79 12.09
N GLN A 41 -85.37 13.79 12.37
CA GLN A 41 -85.81 15.19 12.34
C GLN A 41 -86.07 15.70 10.93
N GLU A 42 -85.35 15.20 9.93
CA GLU A 42 -85.60 15.50 8.53
C GLU A 42 -86.98 14.97 8.08
N GLU A 43 -87.32 13.75 8.46
CA GLU A 43 -88.62 13.14 8.16
C GLU A 43 -89.78 13.89 8.83
N LEU A 44 -89.67 14.22 10.12
CA LEU A 44 -90.69 15.00 10.85
C LEU A 44 -90.86 16.43 10.30
N ALA A 45 -89.78 17.05 9.80
CA ALA A 45 -89.84 18.37 9.18
C ALA A 45 -90.53 18.32 7.80
N ARG A 46 -90.35 17.24 7.02
CA ARG A 46 -91.07 17.02 5.75
C ARG A 46 -92.58 16.92 5.96
N GLU A 47 -93.01 16.34 7.07
CA GLU A 47 -94.42 16.23 7.48
C GLU A 47 -94.99 17.51 8.13
N ASN A 48 -94.25 18.63 8.13
CA ASN A 48 -94.58 19.91 8.80
C ASN A 48 -94.83 19.80 10.32
N VAL A 49 -94.32 18.75 10.98
CA VAL A 49 -94.56 18.49 12.41
C VAL A 49 -93.56 19.23 13.30
N ASN A 50 -92.34 19.51 12.81
CA ASN A 50 -91.27 20.03 13.65
C ASN A 50 -90.72 21.41 13.23
N ALA A 51 -90.22 22.18 14.19
CA ALA A 51 -89.68 23.53 13.96
C ALA A 51 -88.34 23.48 13.20
N ALA A 52 -88.16 24.34 12.19
CA ALA A 52 -86.95 24.43 11.37
C ALA A 52 -85.65 24.58 12.18
N LYS A 53 -85.71 25.27 13.34
CA LYS A 53 -84.60 25.41 14.28
C LYS A 53 -84.08 24.07 14.80
N VAL A 54 -84.96 23.10 15.06
CA VAL A 54 -84.58 21.78 15.59
C VAL A 54 -83.85 20.97 14.53
N LEU A 55 -84.35 20.98 13.29
CA LEU A 55 -83.66 20.35 12.16
C LEU A 55 -82.27 20.98 11.92
N GLN A 56 -82.18 22.31 11.94
CA GLN A 56 -80.91 23.02 11.79
C GLN A 56 -79.91 22.65 12.89
N GLN A 57 -80.36 22.51 14.15
CA GLN A 57 -79.51 22.08 15.25
C GLN A 57 -79.05 20.64 15.09
N ALA A 58 -79.95 19.73 14.68
CA ALA A 58 -79.61 18.32 14.44
C ALA A 58 -78.57 18.19 13.32
N LEU A 59 -78.74 18.92 12.21
CA LEU A 59 -77.77 18.98 11.11
C LEU A 59 -76.40 19.51 11.57
N SER A 60 -76.38 20.59 12.36
CA SER A 60 -75.14 21.16 12.90
C SER A 60 -74.39 20.16 13.80
N ASN A 61 -75.13 19.48 14.69
CA ASN A 61 -74.57 18.46 15.58
C ASN A 61 -74.03 17.26 14.79
N TYR A 62 -74.79 16.77 13.80
CA TYR A 62 -74.36 15.70 12.89
C TYR A 62 -73.08 16.08 12.14
N ASN A 63 -73.04 17.26 11.51
CA ASN A 63 -71.86 17.71 10.77
C ASN A 63 -70.63 17.88 11.67
N SER A 64 -70.81 18.36 12.90
CA SER A 64 -69.71 18.49 13.87
C SER A 64 -69.16 17.12 14.29
N ALA A 65 -70.04 16.16 14.59
CA ALA A 65 -69.64 14.79 14.92
C ALA A 65 -68.97 14.08 13.73
N LYS A 66 -69.47 14.34 12.52
CA LYS A 66 -68.90 13.81 11.28
C LYS A 66 -67.48 14.31 11.07
N ALA A 67 -67.25 15.61 11.18
CA ALA A 67 -65.92 16.21 11.04
C ALA A 67 -64.94 15.66 12.10
N LYS A 68 -65.40 15.45 13.35
CA LYS A 68 -64.58 14.85 14.41
C LYS A 68 -64.20 13.40 14.10
N GLU A 69 -65.16 12.59 13.65
CA GLU A 69 -64.92 11.19 13.27
C GLU A 69 -63.95 11.10 12.10
N GLU A 70 -64.13 11.92 11.07
CA GLU A 70 -63.25 11.97 9.89
C GLU A 70 -61.82 12.37 10.30
N GLY A 71 -61.67 13.33 11.21
CA GLY A 71 -60.37 13.74 11.76
C GLY A 71 -59.67 12.62 12.53
N LEU A 72 -60.40 11.91 13.40
CA LEU A 72 -59.87 10.77 14.15
C LEU A 72 -59.54 9.59 13.23
N ARG A 73 -60.38 9.32 12.23
CA ARG A 73 -60.16 8.29 11.20
C ARG A 73 -58.87 8.57 10.42
N ALA A 74 -58.61 9.82 10.07
CA ALA A 74 -57.37 10.22 9.42
C ALA A 74 -56.14 9.98 10.31
N GLN A 75 -56.22 10.30 11.61
CA GLN A 75 -55.14 10.04 12.57
C GLN A 75 -54.86 8.54 12.73
N ILE A 76 -55.90 7.71 12.83
CA ILE A 76 -55.79 6.24 12.86
C ILE A 76 -55.07 5.72 11.60
N LYS A 77 -55.41 6.25 10.43
CA LYS A 77 -54.75 5.89 9.17
C LYS A 77 -53.29 6.32 9.13
N MET A 78 -52.94 7.47 9.70
CA MET A 78 -51.56 7.96 9.76
C MET A 78 -50.63 7.06 10.57
N ILE A 79 -51.14 6.41 11.62
CA ILE A 79 -50.36 5.44 12.42
C ILE A 79 -50.39 4.01 11.85
N GLY A 80 -50.91 3.83 10.64
CA GLY A 80 -50.91 2.55 9.93
C GLY A 80 -51.99 1.56 10.39
N LEU A 81 -53.01 2.01 11.12
CA LEU A 81 -54.16 1.20 11.52
C LEU A 81 -55.34 1.40 10.55
N SER A 82 -56.21 0.38 10.43
CA SER A 82 -57.46 0.46 9.67
C SER A 82 -58.64 0.60 10.64
N ALA A 83 -59.51 1.57 10.34
CA ALA A 83 -60.76 1.78 11.07
C ALA A 83 -61.69 0.56 11.05
N GLU A 84 -61.71 -0.21 9.96
CA GLU A 84 -62.49 -1.46 9.89
C GLU A 84 -61.91 -2.54 10.81
N THR A 85 -60.59 -2.61 10.89
CA THR A 85 -59.89 -3.61 11.72
C THR A 85 -60.15 -3.36 13.20
N ILE A 86 -60.09 -2.09 13.63
CA ILE A 86 -60.36 -1.72 15.03
C ILE A 86 -61.80 -2.09 15.46
N GLN A 87 -62.77 -1.93 14.56
CA GLN A 87 -64.17 -2.28 14.85
C GLN A 87 -64.40 -3.79 14.98
N LYS A 88 -63.66 -4.60 14.20
CA LYS A 88 -63.81 -6.06 14.20
C LYS A 88 -62.97 -6.76 15.27
N GLU A 89 -61.73 -6.32 15.46
CA GLU A 89 -60.73 -6.99 16.30
C GLU A 89 -60.50 -6.29 17.65
N GLY A 90 -61.06 -5.09 17.84
CA GLY A 90 -60.91 -4.31 19.07
C GLY A 90 -59.64 -3.44 19.11
N ILE A 91 -59.40 -2.85 20.28
CA ILE A 91 -58.30 -1.91 20.51
C ILE A 91 -56.97 -2.66 20.65
N LYS A 92 -55.91 -2.17 19.98
CA LYS A 92 -54.56 -2.72 20.06
C LYS A 92 -53.59 -1.77 20.75
N SER A 93 -52.73 -2.27 21.63
CA SER A 93 -51.65 -1.48 22.25
C SER A 93 -50.42 -1.33 21.35
N ILE A 94 -50.34 -2.13 20.28
CA ILE A 94 -49.16 -2.26 19.43
C ILE A 94 -49.47 -1.78 18.01
N ILE A 95 -48.54 -1.03 17.42
CA ILE A 95 -48.54 -0.66 16.00
C ILE A 95 -47.31 -1.23 15.28
N ASN A 96 -47.46 -1.49 13.98
CA ASN A 96 -46.39 -2.02 13.13
C ASN A 96 -45.81 -0.90 12.26
N ILE A 97 -44.50 -0.67 12.35
CA ILE A 97 -43.78 0.20 11.42
C ILE A 97 -43.21 -0.67 10.30
N THR A 98 -43.60 -0.33 9.07
CA THR A 98 -43.19 -1.03 7.86
C THR A 98 -42.15 -0.23 7.08
N THR A 99 -41.37 -0.92 6.23
CA THR A 99 -40.44 -0.24 5.34
C THR A 99 -41.15 0.33 4.10
N PRO A 100 -40.91 1.59 3.72
CA PRO A 100 -41.51 2.19 2.52
C PRO A 100 -40.85 1.72 1.21
N ILE A 101 -39.66 1.13 1.28
CA ILE A 101 -38.86 0.66 0.14
C ILE A 101 -38.37 -0.77 0.38
N ALA A 102 -38.03 -1.49 -0.69
CA ALA A 102 -37.22 -2.70 -0.59
C ALA A 102 -35.74 -2.33 -0.45
N GLY A 103 -34.94 -3.23 0.11
CA GLY A 103 -33.49 -3.02 0.22
C GLY A 103 -32.87 -3.72 1.41
N TYR A 104 -31.72 -3.23 1.86
CA TYR A 104 -30.94 -3.81 2.95
C TYR A 104 -30.94 -2.89 4.17
N VAL A 105 -31.18 -3.48 5.34
CA VAL A 105 -30.98 -2.80 6.62
C VAL A 105 -29.48 -2.68 6.88
N THR A 106 -28.95 -1.45 6.89
CA THR A 106 -27.53 -1.13 7.08
C THR A 106 -27.21 -0.72 8.51
N GLU A 107 -28.16 -0.10 9.22
CA GLU A 107 -28.00 0.34 10.61
C GLU A 107 -29.24 -0.04 11.42
N VAL A 108 -29.02 -0.49 12.67
CA VAL A 108 -30.06 -0.81 13.65
C VAL A 108 -29.69 -0.10 14.96
N ASN A 109 -30.44 0.94 15.31
CA ASN A 109 -30.12 1.84 16.42
C ASN A 109 -31.09 1.68 17.63
N VAL A 110 -31.91 0.62 17.60
CA VAL A 110 -32.93 0.32 18.60
C VAL A 110 -32.82 -1.13 19.08
N ASN A 111 -33.10 -1.33 20.37
CA ASN A 111 -33.15 -2.65 21.00
C ASN A 111 -34.56 -2.86 21.56
N ARG A 112 -34.97 -4.12 21.72
CA ARG A 112 -36.27 -4.47 22.34
C ARG A 112 -36.37 -3.86 23.74
N GLY A 113 -37.51 -3.22 24.03
CA GLY A 113 -37.76 -2.55 25.31
C GLY A 113 -37.16 -1.13 25.43
N LYS A 114 -36.40 -0.66 24.44
CA LYS A 114 -35.91 0.72 24.41
C LYS A 114 -37.05 1.66 24.04
N PHE A 115 -37.26 2.70 24.84
CA PHE A 115 -38.15 3.80 24.50
C PHE A 115 -37.55 4.64 23.36
N VAL A 116 -38.37 5.03 22.39
CA VAL A 116 -37.96 5.80 21.21
C VAL A 116 -38.84 7.04 21.05
N ASN A 117 -38.22 8.17 20.69
CA ASN A 117 -38.91 9.41 20.37
C ASN A 117 -39.12 9.56 18.86
N SER A 118 -39.97 10.50 18.45
CA SER A 118 -40.28 10.76 17.04
C SER A 118 -39.07 11.19 16.18
N ALA A 119 -38.01 11.73 16.80
CA ALA A 119 -36.80 12.16 16.12
C ALA A 119 -35.74 11.04 16.03
N ASP A 120 -35.94 9.91 16.72
CA ASP A 120 -34.93 8.87 16.81
C ASP A 120 -34.91 8.03 15.52
N VAL A 121 -33.74 7.95 14.88
CA VAL A 121 -33.54 7.05 13.73
C VAL A 121 -33.38 5.62 14.25
N MET A 122 -34.39 4.78 14.04
CA MET A 122 -34.38 3.38 14.49
C MET A 122 -33.63 2.43 13.53
N PHE A 123 -33.82 2.61 12.22
CA PHE A 123 -33.25 1.77 11.17
C PHE A 123 -32.83 2.63 9.99
N LYS A 124 -31.77 2.21 9.29
CA LYS A 124 -31.41 2.75 7.99
C LYS A 124 -31.54 1.64 6.95
N ILE A 125 -32.32 1.91 5.91
CA ILE A 125 -32.60 0.97 4.81
C ILE A 125 -32.06 1.61 3.55
N VAL A 126 -31.27 0.84 2.81
CA VAL A 126 -30.60 1.29 1.59
C VAL A 126 -31.04 0.40 0.44
N ASP A 127 -31.53 1.04 -0.62
CA ASP A 127 -31.77 0.40 -1.91
C ASP A 127 -30.43 0.21 -2.63
N THR A 128 -30.21 -0.99 -3.16
CA THR A 128 -28.99 -1.38 -3.87
C THR A 128 -29.24 -1.73 -5.33
N ASP A 129 -30.46 -1.51 -5.86
CA ASP A 129 -30.82 -1.93 -7.21
C ASP A 129 -30.16 -1.07 -8.30
N HIS A 130 -29.86 0.20 -8.01
CA HIS A 130 -29.24 1.14 -8.95
C HIS A 130 -28.06 1.84 -8.28
N LEU A 131 -26.91 1.17 -8.29
CA LEU A 131 -25.69 1.74 -7.69
C LEU A 131 -25.05 2.75 -8.64
N HIS A 132 -24.65 3.89 -8.07
CA HIS A 132 -23.86 4.90 -8.76
C HIS A 132 -22.49 5.01 -8.12
N ALA A 133 -21.47 5.12 -8.97
CA ALA A 133 -20.11 5.38 -8.54
C ALA A 133 -19.92 6.89 -8.39
N GLU A 134 -19.54 7.36 -7.20
CA GLU A 134 -19.18 8.76 -6.95
C GLU A 134 -17.66 8.89 -6.80
N ALA A 135 -17.02 9.53 -7.78
CA ALA A 135 -15.59 9.82 -7.76
C ALA A 135 -15.36 11.29 -7.37
N GLN A 136 -14.30 11.56 -6.60
CA GLN A 136 -13.86 12.91 -6.28
C GLN A 136 -12.68 13.26 -7.19
N VAL A 137 -12.84 14.32 -7.99
CA VAL A 137 -11.83 14.77 -8.96
C VAL A 137 -11.34 16.15 -8.57
N PHE A 138 -10.03 16.37 -8.57
CA PHE A 138 -9.45 17.68 -8.26
C PHE A 138 -9.84 18.74 -9.30
N GLU A 139 -10.01 19.98 -8.84
CA GLU A 139 -10.40 21.11 -9.69
C GLU A 139 -9.54 21.29 -10.95
N GLY A 140 -8.23 20.98 -10.88
CA GLY A 140 -7.32 21.13 -12.02
C GLY A 140 -7.63 20.24 -13.23
N ASP A 141 -8.32 19.12 -13.02
CA ASP A 141 -8.64 18.15 -14.07
C ASP A 141 -10.10 18.23 -14.54
N ILE A 142 -10.95 19.03 -13.87
CA ILE A 142 -12.39 19.08 -14.17
C ILE A 142 -12.69 19.53 -15.61
N MET A 143 -11.84 20.40 -16.17
CA MET A 143 -12.00 20.93 -17.52
C MET A 143 -11.78 19.87 -18.61
N LYS A 144 -11.16 18.74 -18.27
CA LYS A 144 -10.94 17.60 -19.18
C LYS A 144 -12.14 16.65 -19.18
N LEU A 145 -13.07 16.81 -18.23
CA LEU A 145 -14.20 15.91 -18.05
C LEU A 145 -15.45 16.36 -18.81
N ARG A 146 -16.15 15.39 -19.39
CA ARG A 146 -17.44 15.57 -20.04
C ARG A 146 -18.37 14.39 -19.75
N THR A 147 -19.67 14.67 -19.67
CA THR A 147 -20.70 13.62 -19.63
C THR A 147 -20.56 12.69 -20.83
N GLY A 148 -20.71 11.39 -20.61
CA GLY A 148 -20.55 10.33 -21.60
C GLY A 148 -19.16 9.68 -21.65
N GLN A 149 -18.18 10.20 -20.90
CA GLN A 149 -16.87 9.57 -20.80
C GLN A 149 -16.92 8.25 -20.03
N THR A 150 -16.02 7.33 -20.42
CA THR A 150 -15.85 6.04 -19.78
C THR A 150 -14.99 6.17 -18.53
N MET A 151 -15.45 5.58 -17.43
CA MET A 151 -14.79 5.51 -16.15
C MET A 151 -14.59 4.05 -15.77
N LYS A 152 -13.33 3.64 -15.63
CA LYS A 152 -12.93 2.31 -15.16
C LYS A 152 -12.78 2.34 -13.64
N LEU A 153 -13.52 1.48 -12.96
CA LEU A 153 -13.60 1.38 -11.52
C LEU A 153 -12.85 0.13 -11.05
N LYS A 154 -11.93 0.32 -10.10
CA LYS A 154 -11.13 -0.77 -9.53
C LYS A 154 -11.18 -0.75 -8.00
N LEU A 155 -11.60 -1.85 -7.40
CA LEU A 155 -11.57 -2.00 -5.94
C LEU A 155 -10.16 -2.36 -5.46
N ALA A 156 -9.82 -1.94 -4.24
CA ALA A 156 -8.45 -2.08 -3.69
C ALA A 156 -7.92 -3.53 -3.64
N ASN A 157 -8.81 -4.52 -3.58
CA ASN A 157 -8.47 -5.94 -3.44
C ASN A 157 -8.87 -6.80 -4.65
N GLU A 158 -9.20 -6.17 -5.78
CA GLU A 158 -9.64 -6.90 -6.97
C GLU A 158 -8.80 -6.54 -8.20
N THR A 159 -8.68 -7.52 -9.10
CA THR A 159 -8.02 -7.34 -10.39
C THR A 159 -9.00 -6.97 -11.49
N GLU A 160 -10.29 -7.25 -11.29
CA GLU A 160 -11.34 -6.94 -12.27
C GLU A 160 -11.73 -5.46 -12.23
N GLU A 161 -11.86 -4.88 -13.42
CA GLU A 161 -12.32 -3.52 -13.61
C GLU A 161 -13.80 -3.53 -14.00
N ARG A 162 -14.55 -2.60 -13.44
CA ARG A 162 -15.95 -2.36 -13.79
C ARG A 162 -16.05 -1.09 -14.60
N ILE A 163 -16.88 -1.10 -15.63
CA ILE A 163 -17.06 0.03 -16.52
C ILE A 163 -18.28 0.82 -16.07
N ALA A 164 -18.11 2.13 -15.95
CA ALA A 164 -19.17 3.08 -15.69
C ALA A 164 -19.09 4.24 -16.68
N THR A 165 -20.22 4.85 -16.99
CA THR A 165 -20.29 6.05 -17.83
C THR A 165 -20.61 7.26 -16.97
N ILE A 166 -19.85 8.35 -17.13
CA ILE A 166 -20.11 9.61 -16.43
C ILE A 166 -21.44 10.18 -16.92
N TYR A 167 -22.40 10.34 -16.01
CA TYR A 167 -23.71 10.92 -16.34
C TYR A 167 -23.91 12.30 -15.70
N LEU A 168 -23.23 12.59 -14.58
CA LEU A 168 -23.34 13.87 -13.89
C LEU A 168 -21.98 14.33 -13.37
N ILE A 169 -21.68 15.60 -13.61
CA ILE A 169 -20.51 16.28 -13.05
C ILE A 169 -21.04 17.40 -12.16
N GLY A 170 -20.64 17.40 -10.89
CA GLY A 170 -20.98 18.43 -9.94
C GLY A 170 -20.52 19.81 -10.40
N LYS A 171 -21.27 20.85 -10.01
CA LYS A 171 -20.92 22.26 -10.32
C LYS A 171 -20.44 23.04 -9.09
N GLU A 172 -20.20 22.32 -7.99
CA GLU A 172 -19.73 22.86 -6.73
C GLU A 172 -18.37 22.26 -6.41
N ILE A 173 -17.47 23.10 -5.92
CA ILE A 173 -16.14 22.71 -5.46
C ILE A 173 -16.21 22.56 -3.94
N SER A 174 -15.83 21.38 -3.43
CA SER A 174 -15.84 21.10 -1.99
C SER A 174 -14.74 21.88 -1.24
N ALA A 175 -14.78 21.84 0.10
CA ALA A 175 -13.74 22.44 0.93
C ALA A 175 -12.33 21.86 0.64
N GLU A 176 -12.27 20.60 0.19
CA GLU A 176 -11.07 19.88 -0.21
C GLU A 176 -10.61 20.19 -1.65
N ARG A 177 -11.24 21.16 -2.33
CA ARG A 177 -10.97 21.54 -3.73
C ARG A 177 -11.21 20.40 -4.73
N THR A 178 -12.23 19.60 -4.48
CA THR A 178 -12.66 18.51 -5.37
C THR A 178 -14.08 18.74 -5.89
N VAL A 179 -14.37 18.15 -7.04
CA VAL A 179 -15.69 18.11 -7.65
C VAL A 179 -16.15 16.65 -7.71
N ARG A 180 -17.41 16.41 -7.32
CA ARG A 180 -18.01 15.07 -7.37
C ARG A 180 -18.44 14.74 -8.79
N VAL A 181 -18.04 13.57 -9.27
CA VAL A 181 -18.37 13.03 -10.58
C VAL A 181 -19.11 11.72 -10.38
N HIS A 182 -20.33 11.63 -10.91
CA HIS A 182 -21.16 10.46 -10.77
C HIS A 182 -21.15 9.65 -12.07
N GLY A 183 -20.85 8.37 -11.93
CA GLY A 183 -20.93 7.37 -12.99
C GLY A 183 -22.04 6.36 -12.76
N HIS A 184 -22.69 5.96 -13.84
CA HIS A 184 -23.63 4.86 -13.84
C HIS A 184 -22.91 3.61 -14.33
N LEU A 185 -23.01 2.51 -13.58
CA LEU A 185 -22.42 1.24 -13.95
C LEU A 185 -23.10 0.69 -15.21
N GLU A 186 -22.32 0.20 -16.17
CA GLU A 186 -22.90 -0.43 -17.37
C GLU A 186 -23.57 -1.77 -17.05
N LYS A 187 -23.08 -2.44 -16.01
CA LYS A 187 -23.59 -3.70 -15.51
C LYS A 187 -23.68 -3.64 -13.99
N GLU A 188 -24.89 -3.88 -13.47
CA GLU A 188 -25.10 -4.01 -12.04
C GLU A 188 -24.32 -5.21 -11.50
N ASP A 189 -23.66 -4.99 -10.37
CA ASP A 189 -22.90 -6.01 -9.67
C ASP A 189 -23.36 -6.13 -8.21
N PRO A 190 -24.02 -7.24 -7.83
CA PRO A 190 -24.55 -7.43 -6.48
C PRO A 190 -23.46 -7.58 -5.41
N LEU A 191 -22.19 -7.74 -5.78
CA LEU A 191 -21.07 -7.76 -4.84
C LEU A 191 -20.72 -6.35 -4.34
N LEU A 192 -21.14 -5.31 -5.05
CA LEU A 192 -20.90 -3.93 -4.64
C LEU A 192 -21.82 -3.55 -3.49
N ILE A 193 -21.21 -2.97 -2.45
CA ILE A 193 -21.91 -2.49 -1.27
C ILE A 193 -21.77 -0.96 -1.22
N PRO A 194 -22.87 -0.21 -0.99
CA PRO A 194 -22.80 1.23 -0.75
C PRO A 194 -21.76 1.59 0.31
N GLY A 195 -20.92 2.59 0.02
CA GLY A 195 -19.86 3.04 0.91
C GLY A 195 -18.49 2.37 0.69
N MET A 196 -18.36 1.43 -0.25
CA MET A 196 -17.05 0.92 -0.67
C MET A 196 -16.22 2.01 -1.36
N TYR A 197 -14.90 1.94 -1.17
CA TYR A 197 -13.92 2.78 -1.86
C TYR A 197 -13.41 2.08 -3.11
N PHE A 198 -13.21 2.84 -4.18
CA PHE A 198 -12.61 2.38 -5.43
C PHE A 198 -11.64 3.44 -5.96
N ALA A 199 -10.70 3.01 -6.78
CA ALA A 199 -9.95 3.89 -7.67
C ALA A 199 -10.72 4.01 -8.99
N ALA A 200 -10.88 5.24 -9.48
CA ALA A 200 -11.49 5.51 -10.77
C ALA A 200 -10.44 6.04 -11.75
N THR A 201 -10.36 5.43 -12.92
CA THR A 201 -9.58 5.92 -14.06
C THR A 201 -10.57 6.42 -15.11
N ILE A 202 -10.59 7.73 -15.34
CA ILE A 202 -11.50 8.36 -16.28
C ILE A 202 -10.77 8.60 -17.60
N GLU A 203 -11.32 8.10 -18.69
CA GLU A 203 -10.76 8.30 -20.03
C GLU A 203 -11.10 9.70 -20.54
N THR A 204 -10.10 10.58 -20.58
CA THR A 204 -10.27 11.99 -21.00
C THR A 204 -10.10 12.21 -22.50
N GLY A 205 -9.65 11.18 -23.22
CA GLY A 205 -9.45 11.15 -24.67
C GLY A 205 -8.40 10.12 -25.06
N SER A 206 -8.32 9.80 -26.36
CA SER A 206 -7.28 8.94 -26.91
C SER A 206 -6.64 9.62 -28.11
N SER A 207 -5.32 9.78 -28.10
CA SER A 207 -4.56 10.23 -29.27
C SER A 207 -3.43 9.25 -29.52
N PRO A 208 -3.25 8.74 -30.76
CA PRO A 208 -2.11 7.91 -31.09
C PRO A 208 -0.85 8.77 -31.01
N VAL A 209 -0.08 8.52 -29.95
CA VAL A 209 1.18 9.23 -29.69
C VAL A 209 2.37 8.28 -29.82
N PRO A 210 3.54 8.75 -30.27
CA PRO A 210 4.76 7.96 -30.20
C PRO A 210 5.06 7.63 -28.73
N ALA A 211 5.07 6.35 -28.38
CA ALA A 211 5.31 5.91 -27.01
C ALA A 211 6.41 4.86 -26.99
N LEU A 212 7.21 4.91 -25.93
CA LEU A 212 8.24 3.92 -25.65
C LEU A 212 7.94 3.27 -24.29
N PRO A 213 8.34 2.01 -24.06
CA PRO A 213 8.28 1.44 -22.72
C PRO A 213 8.98 2.36 -21.72
N GLU A 214 8.43 2.52 -20.52
CA GLU A 214 8.98 3.42 -19.49
C GLU A 214 10.46 3.11 -19.21
N ALA A 215 10.82 1.82 -19.23
CA ALA A 215 12.20 1.35 -19.08
C ALA A 215 13.16 1.73 -20.22
N ALA A 216 12.68 2.34 -21.31
CA ALA A 216 13.47 2.82 -22.44
C ALA A 216 13.83 4.30 -22.31
N VAL A 217 13.11 5.04 -21.46
CA VAL A 217 13.30 6.48 -21.23
C VAL A 217 14.14 6.66 -19.98
N VAL A 218 15.21 7.44 -20.07
CA VAL A 218 16.10 7.70 -18.93
C VAL A 218 16.15 9.17 -18.61
N SER A 219 15.84 9.49 -17.35
CA SER A 219 15.99 10.84 -16.84
C SER A 219 17.38 11.04 -16.24
N TYR A 220 18.07 12.10 -16.66
CA TYR A 220 19.34 12.54 -16.12
C TYR A 220 19.37 14.07 -16.06
N ASP A 221 19.70 14.61 -14.88
CA ASP A 221 19.77 16.05 -14.63
C ASP A 221 18.48 16.82 -15.02
N GLY A 222 17.32 16.19 -14.83
CA GLY A 222 16.01 16.77 -15.16
C GLY A 222 15.61 16.69 -16.64
N VAL A 223 16.48 16.16 -17.50
CA VAL A 223 16.25 15.99 -18.94
C VAL A 223 16.02 14.51 -19.25
N SER A 224 15.12 14.19 -20.18
CA SER A 224 14.81 12.81 -20.58
C SER A 224 15.52 12.43 -21.86
N TYR A 225 16.01 11.19 -21.93
CA TYR A 225 16.78 10.69 -23.05
C TYR A 225 16.32 9.30 -23.46
N ILE A 226 16.46 9.00 -24.75
CA ILE A 226 16.29 7.66 -25.33
C ILE A 226 17.59 7.23 -25.98
N PHE A 227 17.85 5.92 -25.98
CA PHE A 227 19.05 5.35 -26.57
C PHE A 227 18.74 4.68 -27.90
N ILE A 228 19.51 5.04 -28.93
CA ILE A 228 19.41 4.47 -30.28
C ILE A 228 20.62 3.60 -30.55
N GLN A 229 20.41 2.42 -31.11
CA GLN A 229 21.50 1.58 -31.59
C GLN A 229 21.91 2.00 -33.00
N LYS A 230 23.13 2.51 -33.17
CA LYS A 230 23.69 2.89 -34.49
C LYS A 230 24.41 1.74 -35.18
N ALA A 231 25.10 0.90 -34.41
CA ALA A 231 25.81 -0.30 -34.90
C ALA A 231 25.92 -1.37 -33.79
N THR A 232 26.54 -2.51 -34.09
CA THR A 232 26.84 -3.55 -33.08
C THR A 232 27.76 -2.95 -32.01
N ASN A 233 27.22 -2.72 -30.79
CA ASN A 233 27.85 -2.06 -29.64
C ASN A 233 28.06 -0.54 -29.70
N GLU A 234 27.53 0.14 -30.72
CA GLU A 234 27.54 1.61 -30.81
C GLU A 234 26.15 2.17 -30.55
N PHE A 235 26.05 3.02 -29.52
CA PHE A 235 24.79 3.61 -29.06
C PHE A 235 24.89 5.13 -29.09
N GLY A 236 23.91 5.77 -29.71
CA GLY A 236 23.65 7.19 -29.55
C GLY A 236 22.58 7.43 -28.50
N TRP A 237 22.47 8.67 -28.02
CA TRP A 237 21.32 9.13 -27.24
C TRP A 237 20.68 10.31 -27.94
N VAL A 238 19.39 10.45 -27.74
CA VAL A 238 18.62 11.60 -28.19
C VAL A 238 17.84 12.12 -27.01
N GLU A 239 17.94 13.43 -26.81
CA GLU A 239 17.11 14.16 -25.85
C GLU A 239 15.67 14.18 -26.34
N VAL A 240 14.75 13.94 -25.42
CA VAL A 240 13.31 13.89 -25.71
C VAL A 240 12.53 14.58 -24.60
N GLU A 241 11.42 15.20 -24.96
CA GLU A 241 10.43 15.61 -23.98
C GLU A 241 9.47 14.46 -23.71
N THR A 242 9.08 14.28 -22.45
CA THR A 242 8.15 13.23 -22.04
C THR A 242 6.78 13.80 -21.75
N GLY A 243 5.76 13.07 -22.18
CA GLY A 243 4.36 13.37 -21.90
C GLY A 243 3.81 12.44 -20.81
N ILE A 244 2.55 12.04 -20.99
CA ILE A 244 1.85 11.16 -20.07
C ILE A 244 2.47 9.76 -20.11
N SER A 245 2.71 9.17 -18.94
CA SER A 245 3.07 7.75 -18.78
C SER A 245 1.83 6.96 -18.35
N GLU A 246 1.49 5.91 -19.08
CA GLU A 246 0.33 5.06 -18.84
C GLU A 246 0.63 3.61 -19.22
N SER A 247 0.17 2.65 -18.40
CA SER A 247 0.28 1.20 -18.67
C SER A 247 1.70 0.70 -18.99
N GLY A 248 2.73 1.32 -18.40
CA GLY A 248 4.15 0.96 -18.60
C GLY A 248 4.77 1.53 -19.87
N PHE A 249 4.08 2.43 -20.56
CA PHE A 249 4.59 3.21 -21.69
C PHE A 249 4.61 4.70 -21.33
N THR A 250 5.56 5.42 -21.88
CA THR A 250 5.71 6.88 -21.75
C THR A 250 5.58 7.50 -23.13
N HIS A 251 4.69 8.48 -23.28
CA HIS A 251 4.65 9.32 -24.47
C HIS A 251 5.96 10.09 -24.59
N VAL A 252 6.58 10.02 -25.77
CA VAL A 252 7.84 10.69 -26.07
C VAL A 252 7.66 11.62 -27.26
N ILE A 253 7.97 12.90 -27.07
CA ILE A 253 8.02 13.89 -28.14
C ILE A 253 9.42 13.81 -28.77
N LEU A 254 9.47 13.20 -29.95
CA LEU A 254 10.70 13.04 -30.71
C LEU A 254 11.04 14.33 -31.48
N PRO A 255 12.32 14.70 -31.60
CA PRO A 255 12.77 15.79 -32.47
C PRO A 255 12.27 15.61 -33.91
N ALA A 256 12.02 16.72 -34.62
CA ALA A 256 11.46 16.70 -35.98
C ALA A 256 12.33 15.97 -37.01
N ASP A 257 13.64 15.90 -36.76
CA ASP A 257 14.67 15.26 -37.56
C ASP A 257 14.98 13.81 -37.14
N PHE A 258 14.23 13.26 -36.17
CA PHE A 258 14.44 11.90 -35.69
C PHE A 258 14.00 10.83 -36.69
N ASP A 259 14.92 9.92 -37.04
CA ASP A 259 14.61 8.74 -37.85
C ASP A 259 13.79 7.71 -37.04
N ARG A 260 12.48 7.65 -37.32
CA ARG A 260 11.54 6.74 -36.66
C ARG A 260 11.79 5.26 -36.95
N SER A 261 12.64 4.92 -37.93
CA SER A 261 13.03 3.54 -38.24
C SER A 261 14.21 3.06 -37.40
N ALA A 262 14.87 3.96 -36.67
CA ALA A 262 16.04 3.63 -35.88
C ALA A 262 15.70 2.74 -34.66
N PRO A 263 16.47 1.67 -34.39
CA PRO A 263 16.19 0.75 -33.30
C PRO A 263 16.46 1.42 -31.93
N VAL A 264 15.39 1.56 -31.14
CA VAL A 264 15.45 2.12 -29.78
C VAL A 264 15.70 1.01 -28.75
N VAL A 265 16.60 1.26 -27.81
CA VAL A 265 16.95 0.31 -26.74
C VAL A 265 15.90 0.33 -25.64
N THR A 266 15.12 -0.74 -25.51
CA THR A 266 13.96 -0.79 -24.60
C THR A 266 14.22 -1.40 -23.22
N ARG A 267 15.16 -2.36 -23.08
CA ARG A 267 15.54 -2.98 -21.78
C ARG A 267 16.95 -3.61 -21.81
N GLY A 268 17.60 -3.72 -20.65
CA GLY A 268 18.74 -4.62 -20.42
C GLY A 268 20.06 -3.96 -20.00
N LEU A 269 21.12 -4.77 -19.85
CA LEU A 269 22.49 -4.33 -19.52
C LEU A 269 23.01 -3.22 -20.46
N ILE A 270 22.56 -3.24 -21.71
CA ILE A 270 22.87 -2.25 -22.73
C ILE A 270 22.31 -0.87 -22.37
N HIS A 271 21.07 -0.82 -21.89
CA HIS A 271 20.41 0.41 -21.45
C HIS A 271 21.13 1.04 -20.24
N TYR A 272 21.52 0.21 -19.26
CA TYR A 272 22.34 0.64 -18.14
C TYR A 272 23.74 1.11 -18.57
N SER A 273 24.36 0.41 -19.53
CA SER A 273 25.66 0.82 -20.08
C SER A 273 25.59 2.13 -20.87
N ALA A 274 24.46 2.39 -21.54
CA ALA A 274 24.22 3.61 -22.31
C ALA A 274 23.93 4.79 -21.38
N TYR A 275 23.14 4.59 -20.31
CA TYR A 275 22.97 5.56 -19.22
C TYR A 275 24.32 5.93 -18.56
N LEU A 276 25.14 4.93 -18.23
CA LEU A 276 26.47 5.16 -17.67
C LEU A 276 27.42 5.88 -18.64
N LYS A 277 27.28 5.67 -19.95
CA LYS A 277 28.07 6.39 -20.98
C LYS A 277 27.61 7.84 -21.13
N MET A 278 26.30 8.09 -21.03
CA MET A 278 25.71 9.43 -21.12
C MET A 278 26.03 10.28 -19.89
N GLN A 279 25.90 9.74 -18.67
CA GLN A 279 26.31 10.38 -17.42
C GLN A 279 27.80 10.77 -17.41
N LYS A 280 28.60 10.09 -18.23
CA LYS A 280 30.04 10.30 -18.36
C LYS A 280 30.46 11.10 -19.61
N GLY A 281 29.52 11.57 -20.42
CA GLY A 281 29.81 12.37 -21.62
C GLY A 281 30.76 11.71 -22.62
N MET A 282 30.74 10.38 -22.75
CA MET A 282 31.76 9.64 -23.52
C MET A 282 31.25 9.23 -24.91
N THR A 283 31.69 9.97 -25.93
CA THR A 283 32.19 9.33 -27.16
C THR A 283 33.30 8.36 -26.74
N ILE A 284 33.43 7.20 -27.41
CA ILE A 284 34.46 6.21 -27.09
C ILE A 284 35.85 6.83 -27.31
N THR A 285 36.40 7.43 -26.26
CA THR A 285 37.84 7.59 -26.01
C THR A 285 38.04 7.81 -24.52
N ASN A 286 38.64 6.81 -23.89
CA ASN A 286 39.28 6.82 -22.58
C ASN A 286 38.36 6.94 -21.35
N LEU A 287 38.17 5.81 -20.65
CA LEU A 287 38.10 5.85 -19.19
C LEU A 287 39.26 6.75 -18.72
N SER A 288 39.00 7.76 -17.90
CA SER A 288 40.08 8.50 -17.30
C SER A 288 40.94 7.52 -16.50
N ASN A 289 42.27 7.67 -16.55
CA ASN A 289 43.20 6.79 -15.83
C ASN A 289 42.79 6.61 -14.35
N SER A 290 42.18 7.64 -13.74
CA SER A 290 41.65 7.60 -12.37
C SER A 290 40.54 6.56 -12.13
N GLU A 291 39.60 6.37 -13.06
CA GLU A 291 38.51 5.40 -12.88
C GLU A 291 38.99 3.96 -12.97
N ILE A 292 39.91 3.68 -13.91
CA ILE A 292 40.55 2.36 -14.03
C ILE A 292 41.32 2.03 -12.75
N LEU A 293 42.08 2.98 -12.20
CA LEU A 293 42.78 2.78 -10.93
C LEU A 293 41.83 2.46 -9.77
N ILE A 294 40.66 3.11 -9.69
CA ILE A 294 39.67 2.84 -8.64
C ILE A 294 39.13 1.40 -8.76
N TYR A 295 38.83 0.93 -9.97
CA TYR A 295 38.36 -0.45 -10.15
C TYR A 295 39.46 -1.47 -9.85
N ILE A 296 40.69 -1.24 -10.31
CA ILE A 296 41.85 -2.09 -9.99
C ILE A 296 42.02 -2.19 -8.47
N LEU A 297 41.92 -1.08 -7.74
CA LEU A 297 41.97 -1.06 -6.28
C LEU A 297 40.88 -1.95 -5.65
N GLY A 298 39.65 -1.84 -6.13
CA GLY A 298 38.52 -2.67 -5.69
C GLY A 298 38.75 -4.17 -5.96
N PHE A 299 39.24 -4.54 -7.14
CA PHE A 299 39.56 -5.93 -7.49
C PHE A 299 40.70 -6.50 -6.64
N ILE A 300 41.74 -5.70 -6.34
CA ILE A 300 42.83 -6.11 -5.44
C ILE A 300 42.28 -6.36 -4.03
N ALA A 301 41.46 -5.44 -3.50
CA ALA A 301 40.84 -5.60 -2.19
C ALA A 301 39.96 -6.88 -2.12
N GLN A 302 39.14 -7.12 -3.14
CA GLN A 302 38.29 -8.31 -3.22
C GLN A 302 39.12 -9.61 -3.36
N SER A 303 40.22 -9.57 -4.09
CA SER A 303 41.15 -10.70 -4.23
C SER A 303 41.77 -11.08 -2.88
N LEU A 304 42.11 -10.11 -2.02
CA LEU A 304 42.58 -10.37 -0.65
C LEU A 304 41.49 -11.02 0.21
N PHE A 305 40.23 -10.59 0.06
CA PHE A 305 39.08 -11.22 0.72
C PHE A 305 38.76 -12.63 0.20
N GLY A 306 39.13 -12.96 -1.03
CA GLY A 306 39.12 -14.33 -1.55
C GLY A 306 40.27 -15.17 -1.00
N ALA A 307 41.49 -14.62 -1.02
CA ALA A 307 42.70 -15.29 -0.56
C ALA A 307 42.60 -15.74 0.91
N ARG A 308 42.04 -14.91 1.80
CA ARG A 308 41.79 -15.31 3.20
C ARG A 308 40.93 -16.58 3.30
N THR A 309 39.90 -16.73 2.47
CA THR A 309 38.96 -17.87 2.51
C THR A 309 39.69 -19.15 2.10
N VAL A 310 40.49 -19.06 1.04
CA VAL A 310 41.33 -20.18 0.57
C VAL A 310 42.36 -20.58 1.63
N VAL A 311 43.02 -19.60 2.25
CA VAL A 311 44.02 -19.84 3.29
C VAL A 311 43.40 -20.50 4.53
N GLN A 312 42.23 -20.04 4.94
CA GLN A 312 41.49 -20.64 6.05
C GLN A 312 41.09 -22.08 5.74
N TRP A 313 40.64 -22.34 4.51
CA TRP A 313 40.30 -23.68 4.06
C TRP A 313 41.52 -24.61 4.10
N VAL A 314 42.60 -24.27 3.39
CA VAL A 314 43.81 -25.11 3.29
C VAL A 314 44.43 -25.40 4.66
N GLN A 315 44.52 -24.39 5.54
CA GLN A 315 45.08 -24.61 6.88
C GLN A 315 44.16 -25.43 7.77
N SER A 316 42.84 -25.35 7.59
CA SER A 316 41.90 -26.19 8.32
C SER A 316 41.91 -27.64 7.83
N GLU A 317 42.18 -27.89 6.54
CA GLU A 317 42.42 -29.26 6.04
C GLU A 317 43.66 -29.86 6.69
N ARG A 318 44.78 -29.11 6.66
CA ARG A 318 46.05 -29.58 7.25
C ARG A 318 45.96 -29.83 8.76
N ALA A 319 45.12 -29.06 9.46
CA ALA A 319 44.95 -29.18 10.90
C ALA A 319 43.87 -30.18 11.33
N GLY A 320 43.09 -30.75 10.39
CA GLY A 320 41.98 -31.66 10.68
C GLY A 320 40.82 -31.04 11.50
N ARG A 321 40.80 -29.71 11.66
CA ARG A 321 39.79 -28.97 12.42
C ARG A 321 39.64 -27.56 11.87
N VAL A 322 38.51 -26.92 12.16
CA VAL A 322 38.31 -25.50 11.84
C VAL A 322 39.29 -24.67 12.65
N VAL A 323 40.28 -24.08 11.98
CA VAL A 323 41.23 -23.16 12.60
C VAL A 323 40.97 -21.73 12.17
N SER A 324 41.49 -20.80 12.97
CA SER A 324 41.55 -19.37 12.68
C SER A 324 43.02 -19.03 12.39
N PRO A 325 43.51 -19.05 11.14
CA PRO A 325 44.90 -18.72 10.82
C PRO A 325 45.24 -17.26 11.03
N THR A 326 46.50 -16.94 11.32
CA THR A 326 46.98 -15.54 11.33
C THR A 326 46.81 -14.88 9.97
N TRP A 327 47.19 -15.57 8.89
CA TRP A 327 47.09 -15.06 7.52
C TRP A 327 45.66 -14.72 7.09
N PHE A 328 44.64 -15.38 7.65
CA PHE A 328 43.24 -15.02 7.42
C PHE A 328 42.96 -13.58 7.87
N TRP A 329 43.44 -13.20 9.05
CA TRP A 329 43.24 -11.86 9.61
C TRP A 329 44.13 -10.81 8.96
N ILE A 330 45.36 -11.17 8.56
CA ILE A 330 46.25 -10.27 7.82
C ILE A 330 45.59 -9.88 6.48
N PHE A 331 45.17 -10.87 5.69
CA PHE A 331 44.49 -10.60 4.41
C PHE A 331 43.17 -9.85 4.60
N SER A 332 42.42 -10.14 5.69
CA SER A 332 41.19 -9.40 6.01
C SER A 332 41.46 -7.93 6.35
N LEU A 333 42.51 -7.65 7.13
CA LEU A 333 42.91 -6.29 7.50
C LEU A 333 43.41 -5.51 6.28
N SER A 334 44.31 -6.11 5.48
CA SER A 334 44.83 -5.49 4.26
C SER A 334 43.72 -5.22 3.23
N GLY A 335 42.83 -6.20 3.02
CA GLY A 335 41.66 -6.03 2.16
C GLY A 335 40.74 -4.90 2.65
N SER A 336 40.49 -4.82 3.97
CA SER A 336 39.64 -3.79 4.57
C SER A 336 40.22 -2.38 4.39
N ILE A 337 41.52 -2.18 4.56
CA ILE A 337 42.17 -0.88 4.33
C ILE A 337 42.00 -0.44 2.87
N LEU A 338 42.30 -1.32 1.90
CA LEU A 338 42.14 -0.99 0.49
C LEU A 338 40.66 -0.75 0.12
N PHE A 339 39.74 -1.51 0.73
CA PHE A 339 38.31 -1.36 0.48
C PHE A 339 37.71 -0.10 1.12
N LEU A 340 38.27 0.38 2.23
CA LEU A 340 37.93 1.68 2.82
C LEU A 340 38.35 2.84 1.91
N VAL A 341 39.57 2.77 1.35
CA VAL A 341 40.04 3.76 0.35
C VAL A 341 39.18 3.70 -0.91
N TYR A 342 38.86 2.50 -1.38
CA TYR A 342 37.94 2.30 -2.50
C TYR A 342 36.56 2.90 -2.24
N GLY A 343 35.96 2.63 -1.07
CA GLY A 343 34.67 3.19 -0.66
C GLY A 343 34.69 4.72 -0.61
N LEU A 344 35.78 5.32 -0.13
CA LEU A 344 35.95 6.77 -0.12
C LEU A 344 36.00 7.35 -1.54
N LEU A 345 36.79 6.74 -2.43
CA LEU A 345 36.91 7.16 -3.84
C LEU A 345 35.60 6.98 -4.62
N ARG A 346 34.80 5.97 -4.24
CA ARG A 346 33.46 5.72 -4.80
C ARG A 346 32.36 6.56 -4.15
N LYS A 347 32.67 7.32 -3.09
CA LYS A 347 31.72 8.07 -2.27
C LYS A 347 30.59 7.18 -1.72
N ASP A 348 30.90 5.94 -1.35
CA ASP A 348 29.95 4.95 -0.85
C ASP A 348 30.04 4.81 0.68
N VAL A 349 29.05 5.37 1.37
CA VAL A 349 28.97 5.38 2.84
C VAL A 349 28.79 3.97 3.41
N VAL A 350 28.05 3.10 2.71
CA VAL A 350 27.73 1.76 3.20
C VAL A 350 28.99 0.90 3.29
N ILE A 351 29.86 1.01 2.29
CA ILE A 351 31.17 0.35 2.30
C ILE A 351 32.01 0.86 3.47
N LEU A 352 32.08 2.17 3.68
CA LEU A 352 32.87 2.74 4.78
C LEU A 352 32.38 2.27 6.15
N VAL A 353 31.08 2.35 6.42
CA VAL A 353 30.53 1.96 7.74
C VAL A 353 30.75 0.47 8.01
N GLY A 354 30.46 -0.40 7.04
CA GLY A 354 30.61 -1.85 7.19
C GLY A 354 32.07 -2.29 7.37
N GLN A 355 33.00 -1.67 6.63
CA GLN A 355 34.43 -1.99 6.75
C GLN A 355 35.05 -1.41 8.01
N THR A 356 34.63 -0.22 8.47
CA THR A 356 35.10 0.35 9.74
C THR A 356 34.84 -0.61 10.89
N LEU A 357 33.64 -1.18 10.97
CA LEU A 357 33.29 -2.15 12.00
C LEU A 357 34.17 -3.41 11.91
N SER A 358 34.30 -3.96 10.70
CA SER A 358 35.06 -5.18 10.45
C SER A 358 36.56 -5.02 10.71
N PHE A 359 37.11 -3.85 10.38
CA PHE A 359 38.51 -3.49 10.54
C PHE A 359 39.00 -3.68 11.98
N TYR A 360 38.26 -3.13 12.96
CA TYR A 360 38.67 -3.23 14.36
C TYR A 360 38.59 -4.66 14.89
N ILE A 361 37.65 -5.46 14.40
CA ILE A 361 37.56 -6.88 14.72
C ILE A 361 38.78 -7.63 14.19
N TYR A 362 39.28 -7.28 13.00
CA TYR A 362 40.48 -7.87 12.42
C TYR A 362 41.74 -7.52 13.24
N VAL A 363 41.89 -6.25 13.61
CA VAL A 363 42.97 -5.80 14.52
C VAL A 363 42.91 -6.56 15.85
N ARG A 364 41.72 -6.67 16.47
CA ARG A 364 41.54 -7.38 17.75
C ARG A 364 41.93 -8.85 17.64
N ASN A 365 41.56 -9.53 16.57
CA ASN A 365 41.95 -10.93 16.36
C ASN A 365 43.47 -11.11 16.18
N LEU A 366 44.16 -10.15 15.55
CA LEU A 366 45.63 -10.14 15.47
C LEU A 366 46.30 -9.87 16.83
N GLN A 367 45.65 -9.10 17.71
CA GLN A 367 46.09 -8.90 19.10
C GLN A 367 45.95 -10.19 19.92
N LEU A 368 44.81 -10.88 19.83
CA LEU A 368 44.59 -12.17 20.49
C LEU A 368 45.61 -13.23 20.04
N LYS A 369 46.16 -13.09 18.84
CA LYS A 369 47.22 -13.96 18.30
C LYS A 369 48.64 -13.48 18.58
N GLN A 370 48.82 -12.39 19.34
CA GLN A 370 50.13 -11.78 19.64
C GLN A 370 50.96 -11.41 18.40
N VAL A 371 50.31 -11.18 17.27
CA VAL A 371 50.97 -10.74 16.02
C VAL A 371 50.93 -9.22 15.91
N TRP A 372 49.84 -8.60 16.37
CA TRP A 372 49.70 -7.14 16.40
C TRP A 372 50.76 -6.45 17.25
N SER A 373 51.10 -7.03 18.41
CA SER A 373 52.10 -6.47 19.34
C SER A 373 53.52 -6.48 18.78
N LYS A 374 53.82 -7.36 17.82
CA LYS A 374 55.11 -7.44 17.13
C LYS A 374 55.32 -6.32 16.11
N LEU A 375 54.25 -5.61 15.73
CA LEU A 375 54.34 -4.47 14.82
C LEU A 375 54.85 -3.22 15.55
N HIS A 376 55.67 -2.44 14.85
CA HIS A 376 56.22 -1.19 15.36
C HIS A 376 55.10 -0.26 15.86
N VAL A 377 55.34 0.44 16.98
CA VAL A 377 54.29 1.24 17.64
C VAL A 377 53.74 2.34 16.72
N MET A 378 54.62 2.97 15.92
CA MET A 378 54.22 4.00 14.95
C MET A 378 53.31 3.46 13.86
N PHE A 379 53.52 2.21 13.42
CA PHE A 379 52.65 1.56 12.44
C PHE A 379 51.25 1.31 13.02
N ARG A 380 51.18 0.89 14.29
CA ARG A 380 49.91 0.69 14.99
C ARG A 380 49.15 2.01 15.18
N ILE A 381 49.85 3.07 15.61
CA ILE A 381 49.26 4.40 15.81
C ILE A 381 48.79 4.99 14.47
N GLY A 382 49.52 4.75 13.38
CA GLY A 382 49.12 5.22 12.05
C GLY A 382 47.89 4.51 11.49
N ILE A 383 47.73 3.20 11.72
CA ILE A 383 46.66 2.40 11.09
C ILE A 383 45.34 2.47 11.83
N VAL A 384 45.36 2.45 13.16
CA VAL A 384 44.13 2.44 13.99
C VAL A 384 43.15 3.59 13.69
N PRO A 385 43.58 4.86 13.46
CA PRO A 385 42.64 5.95 13.19
C PRO A 385 42.15 6.02 11.74
N ILE A 386 42.74 5.26 10.80
CA ILE A 386 42.42 5.35 9.35
C ILE A 386 40.91 5.30 9.08
N PRO A 387 40.12 4.33 9.59
CA PRO A 387 38.70 4.26 9.27
C PRO A 387 37.92 5.51 9.68
N PHE A 388 38.19 6.06 10.87
CA PHE A 388 37.53 7.28 11.35
C PHE A 388 37.98 8.54 10.60
N VAL A 389 39.27 8.63 10.25
CA VAL A 389 39.79 9.73 9.43
C VAL A 389 39.11 9.73 8.05
N LEU A 390 38.99 8.57 7.41
CA LEU A 390 38.32 8.46 6.10
C LEU A 390 36.82 8.75 6.19
N MET A 391 36.13 8.31 7.26
CA MET A 391 34.72 8.65 7.50
C MET A 391 34.53 10.16 7.74
N GLY A 392 35.38 10.77 8.57
CA GLY A 392 35.33 12.21 8.84
C GLY A 392 35.62 13.05 7.60
N TRP A 393 36.59 12.63 6.79
CA TRP A 393 36.87 13.23 5.49
C TRP A 393 35.66 13.16 4.56
N MET A 394 35.02 11.99 4.47
CA MET A 394 33.84 11.81 3.63
C MET A 394 32.65 12.66 4.08
N TRP A 395 32.43 12.76 5.39
CA TRP A 395 31.39 13.60 5.98
C TRP A 395 31.58 15.07 5.61
N TRP A 396 32.82 15.55 5.61
CA TRP A 396 33.16 16.93 5.25
C TRP A 396 33.00 17.21 3.75
N VAL A 397 33.39 16.27 2.89
CA VAL A 397 33.35 16.45 1.42
C VAL A 397 31.95 16.21 0.82
N THR A 398 31.15 15.31 1.39
CA THR A 398 29.86 14.88 0.83
C THR A 398 28.80 14.58 1.91
N PRO A 399 28.28 15.61 2.62
CA PRO A 399 27.30 15.40 3.69
C PRO A 399 25.93 14.90 3.19
N GLN A 400 25.54 15.21 1.94
CA GLN A 400 24.24 14.80 1.38
C GLN A 400 24.13 13.29 1.12
N ASN A 401 25.24 12.59 0.87
CA ASN A 401 25.25 11.14 0.63
C ASN A 401 24.75 10.34 1.85
N PHE A 402 24.86 10.88 3.06
CA PHE A 402 24.34 10.24 4.27
C PHE A 402 22.80 10.30 4.34
N GLN A 403 22.18 11.31 3.72
CA GLN A 403 20.72 11.47 3.70
C GLN A 403 20.04 10.59 2.64
N HIS A 404 20.73 10.29 1.52
CA HIS A 404 20.21 9.42 0.45
C HIS A 404 20.06 7.94 0.87
N ILE A 405 20.77 7.48 1.90
CA ILE A 405 20.77 6.06 2.35
C ILE A 405 19.37 5.57 2.74
N PHE A 406 18.49 6.46 3.20
CA PHE A 406 17.18 6.10 3.74
C PHE A 406 15.98 6.58 2.90
N ARG A 407 16.19 7.44 1.89
CA ARG A 407 15.09 8.11 1.16
C ARG A 407 14.61 7.42 -0.11
N GLU A 408 15.43 6.59 -0.75
CA GLU A 408 15.13 6.07 -2.11
C GLU A 408 14.94 4.54 -2.19
N THR A 409 14.90 3.84 -1.06
CA THR A 409 14.75 2.38 -1.10
C THR A 409 13.27 2.02 -1.21
N ASN A 410 12.82 1.61 -2.39
CA ASN A 410 11.51 1.02 -2.56
C ASN A 410 11.49 -0.40 -1.96
N PHE A 411 11.00 -0.53 -0.73
CA PHE A 411 10.94 -1.79 0.02
C PHE A 411 9.90 -2.79 -0.52
N ALA A 412 9.18 -2.48 -1.60
CA ALA A 412 8.22 -3.38 -2.22
C ALA A 412 8.89 -4.55 -2.98
N ASP A 413 10.16 -4.43 -3.38
CA ASP A 413 10.89 -5.52 -4.05
C ASP A 413 11.48 -6.50 -3.02
N VAL A 414 10.82 -7.65 -2.89
CA VAL A 414 11.21 -8.74 -1.99
C VAL A 414 12.65 -9.23 -2.28
N ALA A 415 13.11 -9.20 -3.53
CA ALA A 415 14.47 -9.65 -3.86
C ALA A 415 15.52 -8.67 -3.31
N LEU A 416 15.26 -7.37 -3.42
CA LEU A 416 16.12 -6.32 -2.87
C LEU A 416 16.19 -6.39 -1.34
N LEU A 417 15.06 -6.64 -0.68
CA LEU A 417 15.01 -6.82 0.77
C LEU A 417 15.81 -8.05 1.23
N VAL A 418 15.65 -9.20 0.55
CA VAL A 418 16.41 -10.42 0.83
C VAL A 418 17.91 -10.22 0.63
N GLY A 419 18.32 -9.57 -0.46
CA GLY A 419 19.72 -9.24 -0.72
C GLY A 419 20.32 -8.32 0.35
N GLY A 420 19.59 -7.27 0.73
CA GLY A 420 19.99 -6.33 1.78
C GLY A 420 20.17 -6.99 3.15
N VAL A 421 19.21 -7.84 3.56
CA VAL A 421 19.32 -8.61 4.81
C VAL A 421 20.50 -9.58 4.76
N GLY A 422 20.71 -10.26 3.63
CA GLY A 422 21.86 -11.13 3.43
C GLY A 422 23.19 -10.39 3.61
N GLN A 423 23.34 -9.21 3.00
CA GLN A 423 24.55 -8.39 3.13
C GLN A 423 24.77 -7.90 4.56
N LEU A 424 23.69 -7.55 5.28
CA LEU A 424 23.76 -7.16 6.69
C LEU A 424 24.26 -8.31 7.58
N LEU A 425 23.72 -9.52 7.39
CA LEU A 425 24.14 -10.72 8.12
C LEU A 425 25.63 -11.05 7.90
N LEU A 426 26.16 -10.82 6.70
CA LEU A 426 27.59 -11.00 6.39
C LEU A 426 28.52 -10.03 7.16
N ASN A 427 28.00 -8.89 7.62
CA ASN A 427 28.72 -7.98 8.51
C ASN A 427 28.53 -8.39 9.97
N LEU A 428 27.28 -8.67 10.39
CA LEU A 428 26.94 -9.05 11.76
C LEU A 428 27.64 -10.34 12.24
N ARG A 429 27.97 -11.27 11.33
CA ARG A 429 28.72 -12.49 11.70
C ARG A 429 30.05 -12.20 12.40
N TYR A 430 30.73 -11.09 12.08
CA TYR A 430 32.01 -10.77 12.73
C TYR A 430 31.80 -10.27 14.15
N LEU A 431 30.69 -9.59 14.44
CA LEU A 431 30.32 -9.25 15.82
C LEU A 431 30.06 -10.51 16.63
N TYR A 432 29.35 -11.49 16.06
CA TYR A 432 29.15 -12.80 16.68
C TYR A 432 30.50 -13.48 16.96
N GLN A 433 31.39 -13.53 15.97
CA GLN A 433 32.73 -14.11 16.11
C GLN A 433 33.57 -13.41 17.21
N TRP A 434 33.50 -12.08 17.25
CA TRP A 434 34.23 -11.27 18.21
C TRP A 434 33.79 -11.58 19.64
N TYR A 435 32.49 -11.61 19.90
CA TYR A 435 31.94 -11.96 21.22
C TYR A 435 32.47 -13.30 21.75
N PHE A 436 32.44 -14.34 20.93
CA PHE A 436 32.94 -15.67 21.34
C PHE A 436 34.46 -15.73 21.50
N SER A 437 35.21 -15.02 20.66
CA SER A 437 36.67 -14.98 20.76
C SER A 437 37.16 -14.19 21.97
N GLU A 438 36.43 -13.14 22.36
CA GLU A 438 36.71 -12.37 23.57
C GLU A 438 36.43 -13.21 24.82
N LYS A 439 35.28 -13.92 24.86
CA LYS A 439 34.94 -14.84 25.96
C LYS A 439 35.98 -15.95 26.13
N ALA A 440 36.52 -16.47 25.04
CA ALA A 440 37.54 -17.52 25.05
C ALA A 440 38.98 -17.00 25.17
N ARG A 441 39.21 -15.68 25.11
CA ARG A 441 40.53 -15.02 24.99
C ARG A 441 41.43 -15.62 23.90
N GLN A 442 40.82 -16.18 22.86
CA GLN A 442 41.50 -16.82 21.74
C GLN A 442 40.74 -16.48 20.46
N SER A 443 41.47 -16.27 19.37
CA SER A 443 40.84 -16.04 18.07
C SER A 443 40.24 -17.35 17.54
N LEU A 444 38.91 -17.42 17.57
CA LEU A 444 38.12 -18.60 17.18
C LEU A 444 37.13 -18.26 16.07
N LEU A 445 36.78 -19.26 15.26
CA LEU A 445 35.72 -19.17 14.26
C LEU A 445 34.60 -20.15 14.66
N PRO A 446 33.66 -19.75 15.54
CA PRO A 446 32.65 -20.63 16.11
C PRO A 446 31.66 -21.15 15.06
N LEU A 447 30.98 -22.26 15.34
CA LEU A 447 29.99 -22.86 14.43
C LEU A 447 28.95 -21.83 13.94
N GLY A 448 28.44 -20.97 14.83
CA GLY A 448 27.45 -19.94 14.47
C GLY A 448 27.98 -18.93 13.45
N PHE A 449 29.28 -18.64 13.42
CA PHE A 449 29.88 -17.78 12.38
C PHE A 449 29.69 -18.38 10.98
N TRP A 450 29.86 -19.70 10.85
CA TRP A 450 29.72 -20.41 9.58
C TRP A 450 28.26 -20.58 9.17
N ILE A 451 27.37 -20.85 10.13
CA ILE A 451 25.92 -20.93 9.87
C ILE A 451 25.40 -19.58 9.36
N ILE A 452 25.70 -18.49 10.06
CA ILE A 452 25.30 -17.14 9.62
C ILE A 452 25.87 -16.85 8.23
N SER A 453 27.14 -17.22 7.98
CA SER A 453 27.78 -17.03 6.68
C SER A 453 27.12 -17.81 5.55
N ALA A 454 26.72 -19.06 5.79
CA ALA A 454 26.06 -19.90 4.78
C ALA A 454 24.66 -19.37 4.42
N VAL A 455 23.86 -19.03 5.44
CA VAL A 455 22.52 -18.47 5.25
C VAL A 455 22.58 -17.13 4.51
N ALA A 456 23.46 -16.23 4.97
CA ALA A 456 23.62 -14.92 4.36
C ALA A 456 24.13 -15.01 2.92
N SER A 457 25.05 -15.93 2.64
CA SER A 457 25.57 -16.17 1.29
C SER A 457 24.49 -16.68 0.33
N LEU A 458 23.58 -17.57 0.77
CA LEU A 458 22.43 -18.00 -0.04
C LEU A 458 21.47 -16.85 -0.37
N MET A 459 21.17 -15.99 0.61
CA MET A 459 20.31 -14.83 0.40
C MET A 459 20.92 -13.87 -0.63
N VAL A 460 22.23 -13.64 -0.56
CA VAL A 460 22.96 -12.77 -1.50
C VAL A 460 23.10 -13.42 -2.88
N VAL A 461 23.29 -14.74 -2.96
CA VAL A 461 23.31 -15.49 -4.24
C VAL A 461 21.93 -15.44 -4.90
N TYR A 462 20.85 -15.72 -4.17
CA TYR A 462 19.48 -15.61 -4.69
C TYR A 462 19.21 -14.22 -5.27
N TYR A 463 19.60 -13.18 -4.54
CA TYR A 463 19.52 -11.81 -5.01
C TYR A 463 20.38 -11.56 -6.27
N GLY A 464 21.61 -12.06 -6.29
CA GLY A 464 22.52 -11.98 -7.43
C GLY A 464 21.97 -12.67 -8.69
N ILE A 465 21.31 -13.83 -8.55
CA ILE A 465 20.63 -14.53 -9.65
C ILE A 465 19.51 -13.65 -10.20
N ARG A 466 18.70 -13.06 -9.33
CA ARG A 466 17.56 -12.24 -9.75
C ARG A 466 17.97 -10.97 -10.48
N ARG A 467 19.16 -10.44 -10.15
CA ARG A 467 19.77 -9.27 -10.80
C ARG A 467 20.69 -9.61 -11.98
N ASN A 468 20.94 -10.88 -12.29
CA ASN A 468 21.96 -11.31 -13.26
C ASN A 468 23.35 -10.67 -12.98
N ASP A 469 23.74 -10.56 -11.71
CA ASP A 469 25.02 -9.95 -11.31
C ASP A 469 26.10 -11.03 -11.14
N PRO A 470 27.02 -11.19 -12.12
CA PRO A 470 28.04 -12.25 -12.07
C PRO A 470 29.08 -12.04 -10.97
N VAL A 471 29.24 -10.83 -10.41
CA VAL A 471 30.24 -10.52 -9.38
C VAL A 471 29.74 -10.97 -8.02
N LEU A 472 28.47 -10.74 -7.70
CA LEU A 472 27.82 -11.23 -6.48
C LEU A 472 27.74 -12.76 -6.46
N LEU A 473 27.47 -13.35 -7.62
CA LEU A 473 27.41 -14.81 -7.79
C LEU A 473 28.78 -15.48 -7.61
N THR A 474 29.83 -14.92 -8.20
CA THR A 474 31.19 -15.50 -8.11
C THR A 474 31.82 -15.30 -6.73
N ALA A 475 31.63 -14.15 -6.09
CA ALA A 475 32.17 -13.88 -4.76
C ALA A 475 31.55 -14.74 -3.65
N GLN A 476 30.26 -15.05 -3.74
CA GLN A 476 29.54 -15.78 -2.69
C GLN A 476 29.57 -17.30 -2.90
N SER A 477 29.60 -17.79 -4.14
CA SER A 477 29.63 -19.24 -4.42
C SER A 477 30.86 -19.95 -3.87
N LEU A 478 32.06 -19.36 -4.02
CA LEU A 478 33.30 -19.94 -3.45
C LEU A 478 33.30 -19.90 -1.92
N GLY A 479 32.77 -18.82 -1.33
CA GLY A 479 32.60 -18.72 0.12
C GLY A 479 31.64 -19.77 0.67
N PHE A 480 30.50 -19.95 0.00
CA PHE A 480 29.44 -20.85 0.41
C PHE A 480 29.92 -22.30 0.55
N ALA A 481 30.69 -22.80 -0.42
CA ALA A 481 31.26 -24.15 -0.36
C ALA A 481 32.16 -24.34 0.88
N VAL A 482 33.02 -23.36 1.17
CA VAL A 482 33.90 -23.39 2.36
C VAL A 482 33.09 -23.29 3.65
N TYR A 483 31.98 -22.54 3.66
CA TYR A 483 31.10 -22.41 4.82
C TYR A 483 30.40 -23.73 5.15
N LEU A 484 29.80 -24.40 4.16
CA LEU A 484 29.18 -25.72 4.35
C LEU A 484 30.19 -26.76 4.84
N ARG A 485 31.37 -26.79 4.22
CA ARG A 485 32.47 -27.67 4.65
C ARG A 485 32.87 -27.41 6.10
N ASN A 486 33.00 -26.15 6.52
CA ASN A 486 33.35 -25.81 7.90
C ASN A 486 32.24 -26.14 8.91
N ILE A 487 30.97 -26.03 8.52
CA ILE A 487 29.83 -26.50 9.32
C ILE A 487 29.91 -28.02 9.49
N TRP A 488 30.13 -28.76 8.40
CA TRP A 488 30.25 -30.21 8.43
C TRP A 488 31.40 -30.66 9.35
N PHE A 489 32.60 -30.09 9.20
CA PHE A 489 33.73 -30.36 10.08
C PHE A 489 33.41 -30.03 11.55
N ALA A 490 32.81 -28.88 11.83
CA ALA A 490 32.48 -28.48 13.20
C ALA A 490 31.42 -29.39 13.86
N LEU A 491 30.54 -30.04 13.09
CA LEU A 491 29.56 -30.99 13.58
C LEU A 491 30.13 -32.41 13.75
N HIS A 492 30.97 -32.87 12.82
CA HIS A 492 31.49 -34.25 12.81
C HIS A 492 32.77 -34.42 13.64
N THR A 493 33.50 -33.34 13.92
CA THR A 493 34.69 -33.37 14.80
C THR A 493 34.32 -33.27 16.28
N ARG A 494 33.03 -33.09 16.63
CA ARG A 494 32.53 -33.09 18.03
C ARG A 494 32.66 -34.44 18.74
N ALA A 495 33.20 -35.47 18.10
CA ALA A 495 33.60 -36.72 18.77
C ALA A 495 34.87 -36.60 19.64
N VAL A 496 35.62 -35.49 19.59
CA VAL A 496 36.85 -35.32 20.39
C VAL A 496 36.99 -33.89 20.94
N VAL A 497 36.11 -33.45 21.85
CA VAL A 497 36.46 -32.55 22.99
C VAL A 497 35.30 -32.64 24.01
N LYS A 498 35.34 -33.66 24.86
CA LYS A 498 34.97 -33.51 26.28
C LYS A 498 36.29 -33.32 27.01
N GLN A 499 36.58 -32.10 27.45
CA GLN A 499 37.40 -31.76 28.61
C GLN A 499 37.22 -30.28 28.92
#